data_AF-A0A0R1MUT2-F1
#
_entry.id   AF-A0A0R1MUT2-F1
#
_cell.length_a   1.000
_cell.length_b   1.000
_cell.length_c   1.000
_cell.angle_alpha   90.00
_cell.angle_beta   90.00
_cell.angle_gamma   90.00
#
_symmetry.space_group_name_H-M   'P 1'
#
loop_
_entity.id
_entity.type
_entity.pdbx_description
1 polymer ?
#
loop_
_entity_poly.entity_id
_entity_poly.type
_entity_poly.pdbx_seq_one_letter_code
_entity_poly.pdbx_strand_id
1 'polypeptide(L)'
;MGYDTIQIHLDALLKEQLSTYSHTNMVDESAVVSAALRQYLESDQPTSSELAAGYKEMATINRAIAADFAATEDHDERRIV
;
A
#
# COMPACT_ATOMS: atom_id res chain seq x y z
N MET A 1 20.47 -6.45 -13.28
CA MET A 1 19.25 -6.70 -12.49
C MET A 1 18.65 -7.99 -13.03
N GLY A 2 18.87 -9.11 -12.36
CA GLY A 2 18.28 -10.40 -12.78
C GLY A 2 16.83 -10.47 -12.33
N TYR A 3 15.94 -10.91 -13.21
CA TYR A 3 14.56 -11.20 -12.81
C TYR A 3 14.51 -12.65 -12.33
N ASP A 4 14.12 -12.86 -11.08
CA ASP A 4 13.83 -14.20 -10.58
C ASP A 4 12.56 -14.72 -11.26
N THR A 5 12.66 -15.88 -11.90
CA THR A 5 11.53 -16.51 -12.57
C THR A 5 10.77 -17.37 -11.56
N ILE A 6 9.48 -17.09 -11.37
CA ILE A 6 8.62 -17.83 -10.45
C ILE A 6 7.70 -18.73 -11.27
N GLN A 7 7.61 -20.00 -10.89
CA GLN A 7 6.62 -20.92 -11.43
C GLN A 7 5.34 -20.84 -10.59
N ILE A 8 4.21 -20.66 -11.27
CA ILE A 8 2.89 -20.51 -10.65
C ILE A 8 1.96 -21.57 -11.24
N HIS A 9 1.25 -22.27 -10.36
CA HIS A 9 0.26 -23.25 -10.75
C HIS A 9 -1.13 -22.67 -10.50
N LEU A 10 -1.87 -22.44 -11.59
CA LEU A 10 -3.26 -22.02 -11.56
C LEU A 10 -4.16 -23.25 -11.71
N ASP A 11 -5.34 -23.19 -11.11
CA ASP A 11 -6.37 -24.17 -11.40
C ASP A 11 -6.80 -24.10 -12.89
N ALA A 12 -7.42 -25.18 -13.38
CA ALA A 12 -7.72 -25.32 -14.79
C ALA A 12 -8.69 -24.24 -15.31
N LEU A 13 -9.67 -23.84 -14.48
CA LEU A 13 -10.67 -22.85 -14.85
C LEU A 13 -10.04 -21.46 -14.94
N LEU A 14 -9.25 -21.08 -13.94
CA LEU A 14 -8.56 -19.80 -13.87
C LEU A 14 -7.53 -19.66 -14.99
N LYS A 15 -6.86 -20.75 -15.35
CA LYS A 15 -5.95 -20.78 -16.50
C LYS A 15 -6.69 -20.51 -17.81
N GLU A 16 -7.85 -21.14 -18.02
CA GLU A 16 -8.67 -20.91 -19.21
C GLU A 16 -9.19 -19.48 -19.28
N GLN A 17 -9.63 -18.92 -18.14
CA GLN A 17 -10.08 -17.53 -18.03
C GLN A 17 -8.95 -16.54 -18.34
N LEU A 18 -7.75 -16.76 -17.78
CA LEU A 18 -6.57 -15.95 -18.04
C LEU A 18 -6.21 -15.97 -19.52
N SER A 19 -6.13 -17.16 -20.11
CA SER A 19 -5.77 -17.31 -21.52
C SER A 19 -6.80 -16.67 -22.45
N THR A 20 -8.09 -16.84 -22.14
CA THR A 20 -9.19 -16.19 -22.88
C THR A 20 -9.07 -14.66 -22.79
N TYR A 21 -8.90 -14.12 -21.59
CA TYR A 21 -8.76 -12.67 -21.39
C TYR A 21 -7.55 -12.11 -22.14
N SER A 22 -6.40 -12.78 -22.03
CA SER A 22 -5.16 -12.42 -22.70
C SER A 22 -5.31 -12.43 -24.22
N HIS A 23 -5.97 -13.46 -24.76
CA HIS A 23 -6.22 -13.56 -26.19
C HIS A 23 -7.18 -12.47 -26.70
N THR A 24 -8.31 -12.26 -26.02
CA THR A 24 -9.32 -11.27 -26.41
C THR A 24 -8.77 -9.83 -26.36
N ASN A 25 -7.92 -9.52 -25.39
CA ASN A 25 -7.41 -8.17 -25.18
C ASN A 25 -6.00 -7.96 -25.77
N MET A 26 -5.42 -8.98 -26.42
CA MET A 26 -4.06 -8.97 -26.97
C MET A 26 -3.01 -8.55 -25.93
N VAL A 27 -3.13 -9.06 -24.71
CA VAL A 27 -2.22 -8.77 -23.59
C VAL A 27 -1.51 -10.03 -23.13
N ASP A 28 -0.25 -9.89 -22.71
CA ASP A 28 0.55 -11.00 -22.22
C ASP A 28 0.05 -11.54 -20.87
N GLU A 29 -0.03 -12.86 -20.73
CA GLU A 29 -0.51 -13.52 -19.50
C GLU A 29 0.33 -13.12 -18.28
N SER A 30 1.65 -12.97 -18.41
CA SER A 30 2.52 -12.57 -17.29
C SER A 30 2.28 -11.12 -16.87
N ALA A 31 1.94 -10.24 -17.82
CA ALA A 31 1.58 -8.86 -17.53
C ALA A 31 0.25 -8.79 -16.77
N VAL A 32 -0.74 -9.61 -17.14
CA VAL A 32 -2.04 -9.70 -16.45
C VAL A 32 -1.85 -10.20 -15.02
N VAL A 33 -1.08 -11.28 -14.83
CA VAL A 33 -0.77 -11.82 -13.50
C VAL A 33 -0.02 -10.80 -12.65
N SER A 34 0.97 -10.11 -13.22
CA SER A 34 1.73 -9.08 -12.51
C SER A 34 0.86 -7.90 -12.08
N ALA A 35 -0.06 -7.48 -12.94
CA ALA A 35 -1.02 -6.41 -12.63
C ALA A 35 -2.00 -6.83 -11.52
N ALA A 36 -2.52 -8.05 -11.59
CA ALA A 36 -3.43 -8.60 -10.57
C ALA A 36 -2.75 -8.70 -9.21
N LEU A 37 -1.50 -9.19 -9.15
CA LEU A 37 -0.72 -9.26 -7.92
C LEU A 37 -0.44 -7.87 -7.34
N ARG A 38 -0.06 -6.91 -8.18
CA ARG A 38 0.15 -5.53 -7.74
C ARG A 38 -1.13 -4.93 -7.16
N GLN A 39 -2.25 -5.07 -7.86
CA GLN A 39 -3.53 -4.57 -7.41
C GLN A 39 -3.96 -5.21 -6.08
N TYR A 40 -3.76 -6.51 -5.91
CA TYR A 40 -4.06 -7.20 -4.66
C TYR A 40 -3.23 -6.66 -3.50
N LEU A 41 -1.92 -6.50 -3.69
CA LEU A 41 -1.02 -5.96 -2.65
C LEU A 41 -1.29 -4.49 -2.33
N GLU A 42 -1.66 -3.69 -3.33
CA GLU A 42 -2.04 -2.28 -3.14
C GLU A 42 -3.40 -2.14 -2.46
N SER A 43 -4.33 -3.08 -2.69
CA SER A 43 -5.64 -3.07 -2.03
C SER A 43 -5.61 -3.34 -0.53
N ASP A 44 -4.51 -3.94 -0.04
CA ASP A 44 -4.27 -4.18 1.39
C ASP A 44 -3.58 -2.98 2.07
N GLN A 45 -3.20 -1.94 1.31
CA GLN A 45 -2.69 -0.71 1.91
C GLN A 45 -3.86 0.16 2.39
N PRO A 46 -3.75 0.76 3.59
CA PRO A 46 -4.78 1.67 4.06
C PRO A 46 -4.95 2.81 3.07
N THR A 47 -6.17 2.97 2.59
CA THR A 47 -6.56 4.06 1.72
C THR A 47 -6.29 5.40 2.41
N SER A 48 -6.08 6.46 1.62
CA SER A 48 -5.92 7.83 2.15
C SER A 48 -7.08 8.22 3.11
N SER A 49 -8.29 7.70 2.85
CA SER A 49 -9.45 7.86 3.73
C SER A 49 -9.30 7.18 5.10
N GLU A 50 -8.74 5.98 5.16
CA GLU A 50 -8.51 5.25 6.41
C GLU A 50 -7.39 5.91 7.23
N LEU A 51 -6.34 6.39 6.57
CA LEU A 51 -5.30 7.20 7.22
C LEU A 51 -5.89 8.50 7.79
N ALA A 52 -6.72 9.22 7.02
CA ALA A 52 -7.37 10.44 7.48
C ALA A 52 -8.32 10.19 8.66
N ALA A 53 -9.06 9.08 8.66
CA ALA A 53 -9.90 8.66 9.77
C ALA A 53 -9.05 8.38 11.03
N GLY A 54 -7.96 7.63 10.90
CA GLY A 54 -7.04 7.36 12.00
C GLY A 54 -6.43 8.64 12.58
N TYR A 55 -6.01 9.60 11.75
CA TYR A 55 -5.53 10.90 12.22
C TYR A 55 -6.61 11.70 12.96
N LYS A 56 -7.86 11.62 12.50
CA LYS A 56 -8.98 12.30 13.16
C LYS A 56 -9.29 11.69 14.52
N GLU A 57 -9.28 10.36 14.63
CA GLU A 57 -9.49 9.64 15.88
C GLU A 57 -8.39 9.94 16.91
N MET A 58 -7.13 9.97 16.44
CA MET A 58 -5.98 10.27 17.30
C MET A 58 -5.77 11.76 17.55
N ALA A 59 -6.52 12.66 16.90
CA ALA A 59 -6.30 14.10 16.96
C ALA A 59 -6.34 14.65 18.40
N THR A 60 -7.27 14.15 19.23
CA THR A 60 -7.41 14.62 20.61
C THR A 60 -6.21 14.22 21.47
N ILE A 61 -5.75 12.97 21.35
CA ILE A 61 -4.58 12.46 22.08
C ILE A 61 -3.31 13.17 21.61
N ASN A 62 -3.12 13.28 20.29
CA ASN A 62 -1.95 13.93 19.70
C ASN A 62 -1.88 15.41 20.08
N ARG A 63 -3.02 16.11 20.18
CA ARG A 63 -3.06 17.51 20.65
C ARG A 63 -2.73 17.64 22.13
N ALA A 64 -3.23 16.73 22.98
CA ALA A 64 -2.92 16.74 24.40
C ALA A 64 -1.42 16.53 24.64
N ILE A 65 -0.85 15.52 23.99
CA ILE A 65 0.60 15.25 24.01
C ILE A 65 1.38 16.47 23.50
N ALA A 66 1.01 17.04 22.36
CA ALA A 66 1.69 18.22 21.81
C ALA A 66 1.62 19.43 22.75
N ALA A 67 0.49 19.65 23.43
CA ALA A 67 0.36 20.73 24.41
C ALA A 67 1.24 20.51 25.64
N ASP A 68 1.34 19.27 26.12
CA ASP A 68 2.20 18.89 27.25
C ASP A 68 3.70 19.08 26.91
N PHE A 69 4.10 18.79 25.67
CA PHE A 69 5.48 18.99 25.20
C PHE A 69 5.82 20.43 24.81
N ALA A 70 4.85 21.22 24.33
CA ALA A 70 5.07 22.62 23.98
C ALA A 70 5.56 23.46 25.18
N ALA A 71 5.12 23.10 26.39
CA ALA A 71 5.59 23.74 27.63
C ALA A 71 7.07 23.45 27.95
N THR A 72 7.65 22.40 27.36
CA THR A 72 9.06 22.01 27.52
C THR A 72 9.95 22.39 26.33
N GLU A 73 9.40 22.49 25.12
CA GLU A 73 10.16 22.87 23.91
C GLU A 73 10.62 24.34 23.93
N ASP A 74 9.84 25.26 24.49
CA ASP A 74 10.22 26.68 24.61
C ASP A 74 11.45 26.92 25.51
N HIS A 75 11.83 25.91 26.30
CA HIS A 75 12.98 25.94 27.19
C HIS A 75 14.17 25.08 26.71
N ASP A 76 14.04 24.36 25.60
CA ASP A 76 15.12 23.55 25.03
C ASP A 76 15.97 24.41 24.06
N GLU A 77 16.97 25.12 24.60
CA GLU A 77 17.91 25.96 23.85
C GLU A 77 18.85 25.16 22.91
N ARG A 78 18.64 23.85 22.73
CA ARG A 78 19.32 23.05 21.69
C ARG A 78 18.66 23.26 20.33
N ARG A 79 18.57 24.53 19.92
CA ARG A 79 18.30 24.90 18.54
C ARG A 79 19.55 24.54 17.74
N ILE A 80 19.62 23.30 17.24
CA ILE A 80 20.67 22.88 16.31
C ILE A 80 20.48 23.72 15.04
N VAL A 81 21.38 24.69 14.87
CA VAL A 81 21.62 25.41 13.61
C VAL A 81 22.47 24.51 12.72
#